data_AF-A0A9R0BKW5-F1
#
_entry.id   AF-A0A9R0BKW5-F1
#
_cell.length_a   1.000
_cell.length_b   1.000
_cell.length_c   1.000
_cell.angle_alpha   90.00
_cell.angle_beta   90.00
_cell.angle_gamma   90.00
#
_symmetry.space_group_name_H-M   'P 1'
#
loop_
_entity.id
_entity.type
_entity.pdbx_description
1 polymer ?
#
loop_
_entity_poly.entity_id
_entity_poly.type
_entity_poly.pdbx_seq_one_letter_code
_entity_poly.pdbx_strand_id
1 'polypeptide(L)'
;MWEGTMNLANLIPFIISAAALSPINSNDKVLSENQLKDIFPDANLRAVVKRYINPDEMTISNIKALDGEFYATGESISNLKGISYLENVDNFIFWNNNIKEVPKEALSLKDMDSINLANNYLIDDDVVNSLSHNGVDVNCDLNFIDTKDNQYKLDSKYHNVDIAKGESIDLRKIITKKIDSYYKYWEVTDNLPKDLDFIVSVSDKSVLSCEDMIIKGNKTGQAVVKVILSDKNDLNTSQEVLITVNVK
;
A
#
# COMPACT_ATOMS: atom_id res chain seq x y z
N MET A 1 -3.13 -36.41 -5.18
CA MET A 1 -1.84 -36.92 -5.70
C MET A 1 -1.43 -36.08 -6.89
N TRP A 2 -0.70 -35.01 -6.61
CA TRP A 2 0.40 -34.50 -7.42
C TRP A 2 1.17 -33.60 -6.46
N GLU A 3 2.23 -34.15 -5.89
CA GLU A 3 3.22 -33.41 -5.13
C GLU A 3 4.12 -32.71 -6.14
N GLY A 4 4.28 -31.40 -5.96
CA GLY A 4 5.21 -30.58 -6.73
C GLY A 4 5.72 -29.46 -5.83
N THR A 5 6.68 -29.79 -4.98
CA THR A 5 7.52 -28.82 -4.27
C THR A 5 8.32 -28.04 -5.31
N MET A 6 7.86 -26.84 -5.68
CA MET A 6 8.70 -25.91 -6.44
C MET A 6 9.67 -25.22 -5.51
N ASN A 7 10.93 -25.65 -5.64
CA ASN A 7 12.12 -25.02 -5.11
C ASN A 7 12.28 -23.63 -5.77
N LEU A 8 12.24 -22.55 -4.98
CA LEU A 8 12.46 -21.17 -5.42
C LEU A 8 13.95 -20.96 -5.75
N ALA A 9 14.35 -21.41 -6.92
CA ALA A 9 15.66 -21.14 -7.50
C ALA A 9 15.53 -20.95 -9.02
N ASN A 10 14.71 -19.99 -9.44
CA ASN A 10 14.75 -19.44 -10.79
C ASN A 10 14.88 -17.92 -10.66
N LEU A 11 16.12 -17.45 -10.50
CA LEU A 11 16.49 -16.12 -10.95
C LEU A 11 16.22 -16.11 -12.47
N ILE A 12 15.15 -15.44 -12.90
CA ILE A 12 15.07 -15.00 -14.28
C ILE A 12 15.99 -13.77 -14.36
N PRO A 13 17.08 -13.80 -15.15
CA PRO A 13 17.77 -12.56 -15.47
C PRO A 13 16.83 -11.77 -16.39
N PHE A 14 16.13 -10.78 -15.84
CA PHE A 14 15.62 -9.69 -16.65
C PHE A 14 16.85 -8.93 -17.18
N ILE A 15 17.16 -9.16 -18.45
CA ILE A 15 18.16 -8.38 -19.16
C ILE A 15 17.51 -7.02 -19.42
N ILE A 16 17.70 -6.09 -18.50
CA ILE A 16 17.55 -4.67 -18.81
C ILE A 16 18.74 -4.32 -19.68
N SER A 17 18.46 -4.04 -20.95
CA SER A 17 19.44 -3.60 -21.91
C SER A 17 19.82 -2.17 -21.55
N ALA A 18 20.88 -1.98 -20.75
CA ALA A 18 21.52 -0.68 -20.59
C ALA A 18 22.17 -0.24 -21.92
N ALA A 19 21.36 0.24 -22.86
CA ALA A 19 21.82 0.68 -24.17
C ALA A 19 21.12 1.98 -24.60
N ALA A 20 21.36 3.04 -23.83
CA ALA A 20 21.39 4.41 -24.34
C ALA A 20 22.43 5.21 -23.54
N LEU A 21 23.70 5.10 -23.92
CA LEU A 21 24.75 6.03 -23.47
C LEU A 21 24.43 7.42 -24.05
N SER A 22 23.57 8.15 -23.35
CA SER A 22 23.43 9.59 -23.51
C SER A 22 24.78 10.24 -23.23
N PRO A 23 25.15 11.34 -23.93
CA PRO A 23 26.44 11.97 -23.73
C PRO A 23 26.60 12.35 -22.26
N ILE A 24 27.63 11.79 -21.63
CA ILE A 24 27.99 11.96 -20.22
C ILE A 24 28.01 13.47 -19.93
N ASN A 25 26.96 13.93 -19.27
CA ASN A 25 26.90 15.29 -18.75
C ASN A 25 27.96 15.31 -17.64
N SER A 26 29.04 16.09 -17.81
CA SER A 26 30.24 16.00 -16.95
C SER A 26 30.04 16.41 -15.48
N ASN A 27 28.79 16.57 -15.06
CA ASN A 27 28.35 16.90 -13.70
C ASN A 27 27.50 15.80 -13.06
N ASP A 28 27.23 14.68 -13.74
CA ASP A 28 26.42 13.59 -13.20
C ASP A 28 27.26 12.73 -12.25
N LYS A 29 27.21 13.10 -10.97
CA LYS A 29 27.99 12.45 -9.89
C LYS A 29 27.19 11.32 -9.27
N VAL A 30 27.91 10.31 -8.78
CA VAL A 30 27.35 9.25 -7.94
C VAL A 30 26.67 9.89 -6.72
N LEU A 31 25.42 9.50 -6.50
CA LEU A 31 24.58 10.01 -5.44
C LEU A 31 25.01 9.43 -4.10
N SER A 32 25.11 10.30 -3.09
CA SER A 32 25.24 9.85 -1.71
C SER A 32 23.95 9.21 -1.21
N GLU A 33 24.04 8.40 -0.15
CA GLU A 33 22.86 7.81 0.49
C GLU A 33 21.82 8.84 0.92
N ASN A 34 22.25 10.03 1.35
CA ASN A 34 21.32 11.10 1.74
C ASN A 34 20.56 11.66 0.53
N GLN A 35 21.25 11.88 -0.60
CA GLN A 35 20.57 12.32 -1.82
C GLN A 35 19.59 11.26 -2.32
N LEU A 36 19.94 9.98 -2.24
CA LEU A 36 19.01 8.90 -2.59
C LEU A 36 17.80 8.87 -1.65
N LYS A 37 17.96 9.12 -0.34
CA LYS A 37 16.85 9.25 0.62
C LYS A 37 15.96 10.44 0.32
N ASP A 38 16.54 11.56 -0.14
CA ASP A 38 15.76 12.75 -0.48
C ASP A 38 14.89 12.51 -1.73
N ILE A 39 15.42 11.76 -2.71
CA ILE A 39 14.70 11.38 -3.94
C ILE A 39 13.66 10.31 -3.64
N PHE A 40 14.09 9.22 -3.00
CA PHE A 40 13.29 8.03 -2.69
C PHE A 40 13.26 7.85 -1.16
N PRO A 41 12.34 8.49 -0.42
CA PRO A 41 12.32 8.42 1.04
C PRO A 41 12.04 7.00 1.56
N ASP A 42 11.26 6.21 0.82
CA ASP A 42 11.00 4.81 1.17
C ASP A 42 12.27 3.96 1.02
N ALA A 43 12.67 3.31 2.11
CA ALA A 43 13.88 2.49 2.15
C ALA A 43 13.80 1.26 1.25
N ASN A 44 12.60 0.70 1.07
CA ASN A 44 12.39 -0.49 0.25
C ASN A 44 12.39 -0.11 -1.23
N LEU A 45 11.74 1.00 -1.62
CA LEU A 45 11.83 1.49 -2.99
C LEU A 45 13.28 1.81 -3.37
N ARG A 46 14.02 2.48 -2.49
CA ARG A 46 15.48 2.68 -2.69
C ARG A 46 16.24 1.39 -2.88
N ALA A 47 15.93 0.38 -2.06
CA ALA A 47 16.61 -0.89 -2.14
C ALA A 47 16.35 -1.56 -3.50
N VAL A 48 15.14 -1.45 -4.04
CA VAL A 48 14.81 -1.95 -5.38
C VAL A 48 15.57 -1.18 -6.47
N VAL A 49 15.55 0.15 -6.45
CA VAL A 49 16.32 0.98 -7.41
C VAL A 49 17.81 0.59 -7.42
N LYS A 50 18.38 0.35 -6.23
CA LYS A 50 19.77 -0.11 -6.06
C LYS A 50 20.07 -1.50 -6.65
N ARG A 51 19.07 -2.33 -6.94
CA ARG A 51 19.30 -3.64 -7.59
C ARG A 51 19.51 -3.49 -9.09
N TYR A 52 19.02 -2.40 -9.67
CA TYR A 52 19.09 -2.14 -11.11
C TYR A 52 20.37 -1.45 -11.55
N ILE A 53 21.07 -0.78 -10.64
CA ILE A 53 22.23 0.06 -10.97
C ILE A 53 23.38 -0.29 -10.03
N ASN A 54 24.57 -0.47 -10.60
CA ASN A 54 25.79 -0.67 -9.82
C ASN A 54 25.99 0.51 -8.85
N PRO A 55 26.28 0.30 -7.55
CA PRO A 55 26.49 1.38 -6.59
C PRO A 55 27.46 2.48 -7.04
N ASP A 56 28.53 2.12 -7.76
CA ASP A 56 29.53 3.08 -8.26
C ASP A 56 29.04 3.88 -9.48
N GLU A 57 27.87 3.53 -10.02
CA GLU A 57 27.23 4.14 -11.18
C GLU A 57 25.86 4.74 -10.80
N MET A 58 25.55 4.84 -9.51
CA MET A 58 24.27 5.35 -9.00
C MET A 58 24.14 6.87 -9.19
N THR A 59 23.94 7.31 -10.43
CA THR A 59 23.79 8.71 -10.82
C THR A 59 22.35 9.01 -11.25
N ILE A 60 22.01 10.29 -11.43
CA ILE A 60 20.67 10.68 -11.87
C ILE A 60 20.41 10.22 -13.30
N SER A 61 21.40 10.33 -14.20
CA SER A 61 21.20 9.88 -15.58
C SER A 61 21.01 8.37 -15.66
N ASN A 62 21.72 7.59 -14.84
CA ASN A 62 21.56 6.14 -14.85
C ASN A 62 20.21 5.69 -14.25
N ILE A 63 19.68 6.40 -13.25
CA ILE A 63 18.31 6.16 -12.77
C ILE A 63 17.28 6.46 -13.85
N LYS A 64 17.42 7.61 -14.54
CA LYS A 64 16.54 7.98 -15.65
C LYS A 64 16.63 7.02 -16.82
N ALA A 65 17.81 6.46 -17.08
CA ALA A 65 18.05 5.53 -18.18
C ALA A 65 17.50 4.11 -17.93
N LEU A 66 16.92 3.82 -16.76
CA LEU A 66 16.19 2.57 -16.55
C LEU A 66 14.97 2.52 -17.47
N ASP A 67 14.83 1.42 -18.19
CA ASP A 67 13.77 1.19 -19.18
C ASP A 67 13.11 -0.18 -19.03
N GLY A 68 11.99 -0.38 -19.75
CA GLY A 68 11.26 -1.64 -19.75
C GLY A 68 10.46 -1.88 -18.47
N GLU A 69 10.76 -2.98 -17.76
CA GLU A 69 9.97 -3.42 -16.59
C GLU A 69 10.70 -3.17 -15.26
N PHE A 70 10.05 -2.41 -14.37
CA PHE A 70 10.49 -2.18 -12.99
C PHE A 70 9.71 -3.10 -12.04
N TYR A 71 10.36 -4.18 -11.59
CA TYR A 71 9.78 -5.24 -10.78
C TYR A 71 10.06 -5.02 -9.29
N ALA A 72 9.00 -4.78 -8.53
CA ALA A 72 9.05 -4.46 -7.11
C ALA A 72 7.95 -5.19 -6.31
N THR A 73 7.64 -6.44 -6.68
CA THR A 73 6.62 -7.24 -5.99
C THR A 73 7.05 -7.63 -4.58
N GLY A 74 6.18 -7.47 -3.58
CA GLY A 74 6.44 -8.05 -2.24
C GLY A 74 7.51 -7.32 -1.42
N GLU A 75 7.89 -6.11 -1.82
CA GLU A 75 9.04 -5.38 -1.26
C GLU A 75 8.69 -4.58 0.00
N SER A 76 7.43 -4.64 0.45
CA SER A 76 6.93 -3.83 1.57
C SER A 76 7.07 -2.32 1.35
N ILE A 77 7.02 -1.86 0.10
CA ILE A 77 7.05 -0.44 -0.26
C ILE A 77 5.77 0.23 0.21
N SER A 78 5.87 1.39 0.84
CA SER A 78 4.71 2.15 1.35
C SER A 78 4.53 3.50 0.67
N ASN A 79 5.59 4.03 0.08
CA ASN A 79 5.61 5.35 -0.54
C ASN A 79 6.40 5.31 -1.86
N LEU A 80 5.76 5.76 -2.94
CA LEU A 80 6.32 5.78 -4.30
C LEU A 80 7.02 7.10 -4.66
N LYS A 81 7.21 8.03 -3.73
CA LYS A 81 7.93 9.27 -4.00
C LYS A 81 9.33 8.98 -4.56
N GLY A 82 9.69 9.74 -5.58
CA GLY A 82 10.83 9.54 -6.46
C GLY A 82 10.49 8.83 -7.78
N ILE A 83 9.29 8.26 -7.94
CA ILE A 83 8.93 7.47 -9.14
C ILE A 83 9.10 8.25 -10.45
N SER A 84 8.94 9.58 -10.45
CA SER A 84 9.15 10.42 -11.64
C SER A 84 10.59 10.43 -12.16
N TYR A 85 11.57 9.93 -11.39
CA TYR A 85 12.95 9.76 -11.86
C TYR A 85 13.13 8.52 -12.74
N LEU A 86 12.18 7.58 -12.72
CA LEU A 86 12.17 6.37 -13.55
C LEU A 86 11.47 6.65 -14.88
N GLU A 87 11.88 7.73 -15.56
CA GLU A 87 11.09 8.38 -16.62
C GLU A 87 10.92 7.57 -17.89
N ASN A 88 11.85 6.66 -18.19
CA ASN A 88 11.84 5.79 -19.36
C ASN A 88 11.34 4.36 -19.05
N VAL A 89 10.84 4.09 -17.84
CA VAL A 89 10.26 2.79 -17.49
C VAL A 89 8.83 2.71 -18.03
N ASP A 90 8.56 1.66 -18.80
CA ASP A 90 7.26 1.47 -19.45
C ASP A 90 6.27 0.71 -18.54
N ASN A 91 6.77 -0.26 -17.77
CA ASN A 91 5.93 -1.18 -17.00
C ASN A 91 6.36 -1.25 -15.54
N PHE A 92 5.49 -0.82 -14.62
CA PHE A 92 5.74 -0.86 -13.18
C PHE A 92 4.98 -1.99 -12.50
N ILE A 93 5.69 -2.89 -11.83
CA ILE A 93 5.08 -4.01 -11.08
C ILE A 93 5.27 -3.81 -9.57
N PHE A 94 4.23 -3.26 -8.92
CA PHE A 94 4.17 -2.99 -7.48
C PHE A 94 3.21 -3.90 -6.72
N TRP A 95 2.91 -5.09 -7.25
CA TRP A 95 2.01 -6.07 -6.63
C TRP A 95 2.45 -6.48 -5.22
N ASN A 96 1.50 -6.70 -4.30
CA ASN A 96 1.76 -7.14 -2.92
C ASN A 96 2.70 -6.20 -2.13
N ASN A 97 2.37 -4.92 -2.05
CA ASN A 97 3.12 -3.94 -1.24
C ASN A 97 2.22 -3.28 -0.18
N ASN A 98 2.72 -2.24 0.47
CA ASN A 98 2.03 -1.46 1.51
C ASN A 98 1.64 -0.06 1.02
N ILE A 99 1.46 0.13 -0.29
CA ILE A 99 1.27 1.45 -0.91
C ILE A 99 -0.13 1.98 -0.57
N LYS A 100 -0.21 3.22 -0.08
CA LYS A 100 -1.46 3.88 0.34
C LYS A 100 -1.90 5.01 -0.58
N GLU A 101 -0.96 5.57 -1.33
CA GLU A 101 -1.22 6.60 -2.32
C GLU A 101 -0.25 6.44 -3.50
N VAL A 102 -0.70 6.83 -4.69
CA VAL A 102 0.16 7.04 -5.84
C VAL A 102 0.50 8.53 -5.88
N PRO A 103 1.77 8.95 -5.82
CA PRO A 103 2.13 10.37 -5.77
C PRO A 103 1.81 11.04 -7.11
N LYS A 104 1.34 12.29 -7.05
CA LYS A 104 0.97 13.08 -8.25
C LYS A 104 2.08 13.20 -9.29
N GLU A 105 3.34 13.08 -8.89
CA GLU A 105 4.49 13.10 -9.81
C GLU A 105 4.51 11.90 -10.77
N ALA A 106 3.80 10.80 -10.47
CA ALA A 106 3.62 9.69 -11.42
C ALA A 106 2.94 10.13 -12.73
N LEU A 107 2.12 11.19 -12.69
CA LEU A 107 1.47 11.77 -13.89
C LEU A 107 2.45 12.42 -14.88
N SER A 108 3.70 12.63 -14.45
CA SER A 108 4.76 13.17 -15.31
C SER A 108 5.43 12.12 -16.21
N LEU A 109 5.31 10.83 -15.87
CA LEU A 109 5.86 9.71 -16.64
C LEU A 109 5.12 9.59 -17.97
N LYS A 110 5.82 9.81 -19.09
CA LYS A 110 5.22 9.80 -20.44
C LYS A 110 5.34 8.47 -21.15
N ASP A 111 6.32 7.67 -20.76
CA ASP A 111 6.60 6.38 -21.37
C ASP A 111 5.93 5.22 -20.61
N MET A 112 5.27 5.49 -19.47
CA MET A 112 4.56 4.47 -18.70
C MET A 112 3.34 3.96 -19.46
N ASP A 113 3.42 2.72 -19.92
CA ASP A 113 2.34 1.96 -20.54
C ASP A 113 1.44 1.30 -19.47
N SER A 114 2.04 0.76 -18.41
CA SER A 114 1.27 0.07 -17.36
C SER A 114 1.83 0.23 -15.95
N ILE A 115 0.93 0.14 -14.97
CA ILE A 115 1.27 0.06 -13.56
C ILE A 115 0.34 -0.92 -12.83
N ASN A 116 0.94 -1.94 -12.21
CA ASN A 116 0.24 -2.92 -11.40
C ASN A 116 0.42 -2.60 -9.91
N LEU A 117 -0.65 -2.11 -9.29
CA LEU A 117 -0.80 -1.75 -7.88
C LEU A 117 -1.67 -2.75 -7.12
N ALA A 118 -1.92 -3.93 -7.68
CA ALA A 118 -2.83 -4.88 -7.05
C ALA A 118 -2.30 -5.35 -5.67
N ASN A 119 -3.23 -5.66 -4.77
CA ASN A 119 -2.96 -6.06 -3.38
C ASN A 119 -2.04 -5.06 -2.64
N ASN A 120 -2.57 -3.86 -2.47
CA ASN A 120 -1.98 -2.78 -1.70
C ASN A 120 -3.05 -2.20 -0.75
N TYR A 121 -2.90 -0.95 -0.34
CA TYR A 121 -3.79 -0.30 0.64
C TYR A 121 -4.22 1.10 0.17
N LEU A 122 -4.37 1.31 -1.14
CA LEU A 122 -4.91 2.54 -1.71
C LEU A 122 -6.35 2.77 -1.23
N ILE A 123 -6.72 4.02 -0.92
CA ILE A 123 -8.06 4.39 -0.44
C ILE A 123 -8.76 5.36 -1.41
N ASP A 124 -8.00 6.21 -2.10
CA ASP A 124 -8.49 7.08 -3.17
C ASP A 124 -8.05 6.59 -4.56
N ASP A 125 -8.74 7.09 -5.59
CA ASP A 125 -8.41 6.80 -6.98
C ASP A 125 -8.10 8.05 -7.82
N ASP A 126 -7.79 9.20 -7.22
CA ASP A 126 -7.62 10.45 -7.96
C ASP A 126 -6.48 10.35 -8.98
N VAL A 127 -5.30 9.91 -8.51
CA VAL A 127 -4.12 9.75 -9.37
C VAL A 127 -4.27 8.52 -10.26
N VAL A 128 -4.86 7.43 -9.75
CA VAL A 128 -5.14 6.21 -10.52
C VAL A 128 -6.04 6.51 -11.73
N ASN A 129 -7.16 7.21 -11.52
CA ASN A 129 -8.07 7.62 -12.57
C ASN A 129 -7.39 8.56 -13.58
N SER A 130 -6.56 9.49 -13.10
CA SER A 130 -5.80 10.39 -13.96
C SER A 130 -4.80 9.62 -14.85
N LEU A 131 -4.15 8.58 -14.32
CA LEU A 131 -3.28 7.69 -15.10
C LEU A 131 -4.07 6.92 -16.16
N SER A 132 -5.17 6.27 -15.78
CA SER A 132 -6.03 5.56 -16.74
C SER A 132 -6.59 6.49 -17.82
N HIS A 133 -6.95 7.73 -17.47
CA HIS A 133 -7.40 8.73 -18.43
C HIS A 133 -6.32 9.12 -19.45
N ASN A 134 -5.05 9.06 -19.03
CA ASN A 134 -3.89 9.29 -19.90
C ASN A 134 -3.49 8.07 -20.74
N GLY A 135 -4.27 6.98 -20.69
CA GLY A 135 -4.04 5.77 -21.49
C GLY A 135 -3.15 4.71 -20.82
N VAL A 136 -2.78 4.91 -19.55
CA VAL A 136 -2.01 3.92 -18.78
C VAL A 136 -2.92 2.76 -18.38
N ASP A 137 -2.48 1.53 -18.59
CA ASP A 137 -3.15 0.36 -18.02
C ASP A 137 -2.87 0.27 -16.52
N VAL A 138 -3.91 0.46 -15.69
CA VAL A 138 -3.77 0.50 -14.23
C VAL A 138 -4.53 -0.65 -13.61
N ASN A 139 -3.81 -1.62 -13.05
CA ASN A 139 -4.41 -2.64 -12.19
C ASN A 139 -4.35 -2.17 -10.74
N CYS A 140 -5.50 -1.89 -10.15
CA CYS A 140 -5.64 -1.49 -8.74
C CYS A 140 -6.56 -2.42 -7.95
N ASP A 141 -6.77 -3.64 -8.41
CA ASP A 141 -7.57 -4.65 -7.70
C ASP A 141 -6.98 -4.91 -6.30
N LEU A 142 -7.82 -5.34 -5.36
CA LEU A 142 -7.40 -5.69 -4.01
C LEU A 142 -6.78 -4.50 -3.25
N ASN A 143 -7.40 -3.33 -3.32
CA ASN A 143 -7.12 -2.16 -2.48
C ASN A 143 -8.37 -1.82 -1.64
N PHE A 144 -8.50 -0.60 -1.11
CA PHE A 144 -9.68 -0.11 -0.38
C PHE A 144 -10.34 1.08 -1.11
N ILE A 145 -10.36 1.04 -2.44
CA ILE A 145 -10.88 2.12 -3.28
C ILE A 145 -12.39 1.93 -3.52
N ASP A 146 -13.24 2.58 -2.75
CA ASP A 146 -14.71 2.32 -2.75
C ASP A 146 -15.42 2.48 -4.10
N THR A 147 -14.83 3.24 -5.03
CA THR A 147 -15.36 3.53 -6.37
C THR A 147 -15.02 2.46 -7.40
N LYS A 148 -14.18 1.47 -7.08
CA LYS A 148 -13.67 0.45 -8.01
C LYS A 148 -14.19 -0.95 -7.67
N ASP A 149 -14.18 -1.81 -8.69
CA ASP A 149 -14.48 -3.23 -8.52
C ASP A 149 -13.29 -3.99 -7.91
N ASN A 150 -13.54 -5.21 -7.40
CA ASN A 150 -12.52 -6.12 -6.84
C ASN A 150 -11.69 -5.56 -5.68
N GLN A 151 -12.29 -4.71 -4.84
CA GLN A 151 -11.63 -4.07 -3.70
C GLN A 151 -11.89 -4.81 -2.38
N TYR A 152 -10.91 -4.78 -1.48
CA TYR A 152 -11.10 -5.22 -0.10
C TYR A 152 -12.20 -4.41 0.57
N LYS A 153 -12.86 -5.07 1.52
CA LYS A 153 -13.75 -4.41 2.47
C LYS A 153 -13.15 -4.48 3.85
N LEU A 154 -13.28 -3.41 4.62
CA LEU A 154 -12.95 -3.45 6.04
C LEU A 154 -13.97 -4.34 6.76
N ASP A 155 -13.50 -5.13 7.71
CA ASP A 155 -14.33 -6.05 8.47
C ASP A 155 -13.83 -6.19 9.91
N SER A 156 -14.55 -6.98 10.71
CA SER A 156 -14.12 -7.35 12.06
C SER A 156 -14.31 -8.84 12.29
N LYS A 157 -13.31 -9.46 12.94
CA LYS A 157 -13.39 -10.81 13.46
C LYS A 157 -14.61 -11.03 14.36
N TYR A 158 -15.04 -9.99 15.07
CA TYR A 158 -16.22 -10.01 15.94
C TYR A 158 -17.06 -8.75 15.73
N HIS A 159 -18.33 -8.92 15.36
CA HIS A 159 -19.31 -7.82 15.30
C HIS A 159 -20.06 -7.61 16.62
N ASN A 160 -19.93 -8.55 17.56
CA ASN A 160 -20.49 -8.45 18.90
C ASN A 160 -19.40 -8.83 19.90
N VAL A 161 -19.14 -7.96 20.87
CA VAL A 161 -18.08 -8.13 21.86
C VAL A 161 -18.64 -7.87 23.25
N ASP A 162 -18.37 -8.76 24.19
CA ASP A 162 -18.71 -8.58 25.59
C ASP A 162 -17.46 -8.18 26.37
N ILE A 163 -17.55 -7.14 27.19
CA ILE A 163 -16.48 -6.71 28.10
C ILE A 163 -17.03 -6.45 29.50
N ALA A 164 -16.19 -6.61 30.52
CA ALA A 164 -16.52 -6.19 31.88
C ALA A 164 -16.38 -4.67 32.04
N LYS A 165 -17.10 -4.09 33.00
CA LYS A 165 -16.82 -2.71 33.43
C LYS A 165 -15.34 -2.54 33.84
N GLY A 166 -14.68 -1.55 33.26
CA GLY A 166 -13.27 -1.22 33.46
C GLY A 166 -12.32 -1.95 32.49
N GLU A 167 -12.77 -2.99 31.80
CA GLU A 167 -11.99 -3.70 30.79
C GLU A 167 -11.79 -2.85 29.54
N SER A 168 -10.66 -3.06 28.86
CA SER A 168 -10.31 -2.37 27.62
C SER A 168 -9.94 -3.35 26.52
N ILE A 169 -10.30 -3.01 25.28
CA ILE A 169 -9.98 -3.80 24.09
C ILE A 169 -9.25 -2.91 23.09
N ASP A 170 -8.20 -3.48 22.49
CA ASP A 170 -7.54 -2.93 21.33
C ASP A 170 -8.23 -3.42 20.06
N LEU A 171 -8.92 -2.50 19.38
CA LEU A 171 -9.66 -2.77 18.15
C LEU A 171 -8.74 -3.29 17.03
N ARG A 172 -7.45 -2.94 17.01
CA ARG A 172 -6.49 -3.44 16.00
C ARG A 172 -6.39 -4.97 15.98
N LYS A 173 -6.74 -5.63 17.08
CA LYS A 173 -6.69 -7.10 17.20
C LYS A 173 -7.90 -7.80 16.57
N ILE A 174 -8.95 -7.04 16.26
CA ILE A 174 -10.21 -7.59 15.76
C ILE A 174 -10.62 -7.00 14.41
N ILE A 175 -10.13 -5.83 14.02
CA ILE A 175 -10.34 -5.29 12.68
C ILE A 175 -9.49 -6.06 11.65
N THR A 176 -10.12 -6.43 10.53
CA THR A 176 -9.53 -7.23 9.46
C THR A 176 -9.92 -6.68 8.09
N LYS A 177 -9.30 -7.22 7.03
CA LYS A 177 -9.78 -7.08 5.65
C LYS A 177 -10.54 -8.32 5.22
N LYS A 178 -11.65 -8.14 4.52
CA LYS A 178 -12.46 -9.25 4.01
C LYS A 178 -11.83 -9.84 2.75
N ILE A 179 -11.38 -11.10 2.85
CA ILE A 179 -10.70 -11.81 1.76
C ILE A 179 -11.55 -12.94 1.13
N ASP A 180 -12.72 -13.25 1.69
CA ASP A 180 -13.58 -14.36 1.24
C ASP A 180 -14.07 -14.24 -0.21
N SER A 181 -14.06 -13.03 -0.75
CA SER A 181 -14.47 -12.74 -2.12
C SER A 181 -13.39 -13.05 -3.15
N TYR A 182 -12.19 -13.45 -2.72
CA TYR A 182 -11.02 -13.64 -3.59
C TYR A 182 -10.47 -15.05 -3.50
N TYR A 183 -9.77 -15.47 -4.56
CA TYR A 183 -9.07 -16.74 -4.50
C TYR A 183 -8.01 -16.69 -3.41
N LYS A 184 -8.02 -17.69 -2.52
CA LYS A 184 -7.11 -17.76 -1.35
C LYS A 184 -5.62 -17.69 -1.70
N TYR A 185 -5.22 -17.88 -2.96
CA TYR A 185 -3.82 -17.75 -3.36
C TYR A 185 -3.39 -16.32 -3.69
N TRP A 186 -4.32 -15.36 -3.82
CA TRP A 186 -4.01 -13.94 -4.05
C TRP A 186 -3.72 -13.18 -2.75
N GLU A 187 -4.46 -13.51 -1.69
CA GLU A 187 -4.20 -13.02 -0.34
C GLU A 187 -4.62 -14.11 0.66
N VAL A 188 -3.71 -14.44 1.57
CA VAL A 188 -3.88 -15.50 2.57
C VAL A 188 -4.09 -14.95 3.97
N THR A 189 -3.84 -13.66 4.18
CA THR A 189 -4.02 -12.99 5.47
C THR A 189 -5.08 -11.90 5.40
N ASP A 190 -5.96 -11.92 6.39
CA ASP A 190 -6.95 -10.89 6.69
C ASP A 190 -6.39 -9.78 7.60
N ASN A 191 -5.10 -9.85 7.96
CA ASN A 191 -4.44 -8.86 8.79
C ASN A 191 -4.23 -7.55 8.02
N LEU A 192 -4.23 -6.47 8.79
CA LEU A 192 -3.99 -5.12 8.30
C LEU A 192 -2.61 -4.61 8.76
N PRO A 193 -1.91 -3.81 7.94
CA PRO A 193 -0.69 -3.13 8.33
C PRO A 193 -0.89 -2.25 9.58
N LYS A 194 0.13 -2.24 10.44
CA LYS A 194 0.07 -1.51 11.73
C LYS A 194 0.04 0.01 11.55
N ASP A 195 0.51 0.48 10.42
CA ASP A 195 0.64 1.90 10.06
C ASP A 195 -0.55 2.41 9.23
N LEU A 196 -1.61 1.61 9.04
CA LEU A 196 -2.90 2.15 8.59
C LEU A 196 -3.50 3.05 9.66
N ASP A 197 -4.18 4.11 9.25
CA ASP A 197 -4.83 5.05 10.15
C ASP A 197 -6.33 4.78 10.22
N PHE A 198 -6.88 4.88 11.44
CA PHE A 198 -8.29 4.61 11.69
C PHE A 198 -8.89 5.71 12.55
N ILE A 199 -10.14 6.06 12.26
CA ILE A 199 -10.96 6.92 13.10
C ILE A 199 -11.97 6.04 13.85
N VAL A 200 -12.04 6.20 15.17
CA VAL A 200 -12.96 5.45 16.03
C VAL A 200 -13.95 6.39 16.67
N SER A 201 -15.23 6.02 16.64
CA SER A 201 -16.29 6.72 17.35
C SER A 201 -17.21 5.73 18.06
N VAL A 202 -17.82 6.19 19.15
CA VAL A 202 -18.75 5.38 19.96
C VAL A 202 -20.09 6.07 20.05
N SER A 203 -21.17 5.29 19.95
CA SER A 203 -22.54 5.81 19.94
C SER A 203 -23.00 6.36 21.30
N ASP A 204 -22.49 5.79 22.40
CA ASP A 204 -22.80 6.21 23.77
C ASP A 204 -21.52 6.30 24.61
N LYS A 205 -21.08 7.54 24.83
CA LYS A 205 -19.86 7.85 25.61
C LYS A 205 -19.99 7.57 27.11
N SER A 206 -21.22 7.38 27.61
CA SER A 206 -21.46 7.00 29.01
C SER A 206 -21.24 5.50 29.25
N VAL A 207 -21.44 4.68 28.22
CA VAL A 207 -21.21 3.22 28.24
C VAL A 207 -19.75 2.90 27.89
N LEU A 208 -19.22 3.52 26.83
CA LEU A 208 -17.84 3.32 26.37
C LEU A 208 -17.07 4.63 26.27
N SER A 209 -15.76 4.59 26.51
CA SER A 209 -14.84 5.62 26.03
C SER A 209 -13.91 5.03 24.99
N CYS A 210 -13.44 5.87 24.06
CA CYS A 210 -12.42 5.50 23.09
C CYS A 210 -11.25 6.49 23.16
N GLU A 211 -10.03 5.96 23.06
CA GLU A 211 -8.78 6.70 22.86
C GLU A 211 -8.00 5.94 21.78
N ASP A 212 -7.80 6.58 20.64
CA ASP A 212 -7.32 5.93 19.41
C ASP A 212 -8.12 4.65 19.08
N MET A 213 -7.43 3.50 19.03
CA MET A 213 -8.01 2.18 18.78
C MET A 213 -8.39 1.43 20.06
N ILE A 214 -8.25 2.05 21.23
CA ILE A 214 -8.57 1.43 22.50
C ILE A 214 -9.96 1.86 22.94
N ILE A 215 -10.85 0.90 23.18
CA ILE A 215 -12.15 1.14 23.82
C ILE A 215 -12.13 0.63 25.25
N LYS A 216 -12.89 1.28 26.14
CA LYS A 216 -13.01 0.91 27.56
C LYS A 216 -14.46 0.95 28.04
N GLY A 217 -14.87 -0.08 28.77
CA GLY A 217 -16.19 -0.17 29.41
C GLY A 217 -16.31 0.73 30.64
N ASN A 218 -17.20 1.72 30.60
CA ASN A 218 -17.41 2.68 31.69
C ASN A 218 -18.63 2.32 32.56
N LYS A 219 -19.71 1.87 31.93
CA LYS A 219 -20.98 1.57 32.59
C LYS A 219 -21.65 0.39 31.89
N THR A 220 -22.28 -0.49 32.67
CA THR A 220 -23.10 -1.58 32.13
C THR A 220 -24.14 -1.03 31.15
N GLY A 221 -24.23 -1.64 29.97
CA GLY A 221 -25.03 -1.16 28.85
C GLY A 221 -24.51 -1.67 27.52
N GLN A 222 -25.11 -1.21 26.44
CA GLN A 222 -24.70 -1.53 25.07
C GLN A 222 -24.37 -0.25 24.32
N ALA A 223 -23.30 -0.27 23.52
CA ALA A 223 -22.97 0.80 22.59
C ALA A 223 -22.39 0.23 21.30
N VAL A 224 -22.50 0.99 20.21
CA VAL A 224 -21.89 0.65 18.92
C VAL A 224 -20.60 1.44 18.77
N VAL A 225 -19.55 0.74 18.38
CA VAL A 225 -18.27 1.30 17.97
C VAL A 225 -18.22 1.31 16.46
N LYS A 226 -17.96 2.47 15.87
CA LYS A 226 -17.71 2.64 14.44
C LYS A 226 -16.21 2.85 14.23
N VAL A 227 -15.59 1.98 13.44
CA VAL A 227 -14.19 2.13 13.01
C VAL A 227 -14.17 2.42 11.53
N ILE A 228 -13.43 3.44 11.14
CA ILE A 228 -13.35 3.93 9.77
C ILE A 228 -11.89 3.89 9.35
N LEU A 229 -11.58 3.25 8.22
CA LEU A 229 -10.29 3.39 7.56
C LEU A 229 -10.22 4.80 6.97
N SER A 230 -9.21 5.56 7.36
CA SER A 230 -9.06 6.97 6.96
C SER A 230 -7.67 7.15 6.38
N ASP A 231 -7.56 7.81 5.23
CA ASP A 231 -6.41 8.67 5.03
C ASP A 231 -6.64 9.91 5.91
N LYS A 232 -5.60 10.43 6.58
CA LYS A 232 -5.71 11.42 7.65
C LYS A 232 -6.41 12.75 7.26
N ASN A 233 -6.83 12.91 6.00
CA ASN A 233 -7.27 14.17 5.40
C ASN A 233 -8.64 14.15 4.67
N ASP A 234 -9.29 13.01 4.43
CA ASP A 234 -10.59 13.00 3.75
C ASP A 234 -11.56 11.94 4.31
N LEU A 235 -12.80 12.37 4.60
CA LEU A 235 -13.87 11.54 5.16
C LEU A 235 -14.78 10.92 4.08
N ASN A 236 -14.51 11.20 2.80
CA ASN A 236 -15.46 10.94 1.71
C ASN A 236 -15.39 9.54 1.07
N THR A 237 -14.38 8.71 1.38
CA THR A 237 -14.17 7.38 0.76
C THR A 237 -13.99 6.26 1.79
N SER A 238 -14.72 6.34 2.89
CA SER A 238 -14.32 5.66 4.11
C SER A 238 -14.96 4.28 4.26
N GLN A 239 -14.17 3.22 4.06
CA GLN A 239 -14.51 1.88 4.51
C GLN A 239 -14.78 1.85 6.02
N GLU A 240 -15.96 1.38 6.41
CA GLU A 240 -16.38 1.37 7.81
C GLU A 240 -16.75 -0.04 8.29
N VAL A 241 -16.57 -0.25 9.59
CA VAL A 241 -17.08 -1.43 10.31
C VAL A 241 -17.79 -0.99 11.59
N LEU A 242 -18.90 -1.66 11.87
CA LEU A 242 -19.70 -1.46 13.08
C LEU A 242 -19.55 -2.67 13.99
N ILE A 243 -19.25 -2.41 15.26
CA ILE A 243 -19.07 -3.43 16.31
C ILE A 243 -19.98 -3.08 17.48
N THR A 244 -20.89 -3.97 17.81
CA THR A 244 -21.71 -3.86 19.02
C THR A 244 -20.90 -4.33 20.22
N VAL A 245 -20.83 -3.52 21.27
CA VAL A 245 -20.13 -3.86 22.51
C VAL A 245 -21.12 -3.83 23.67
N ASN A 246 -21.20 -4.94 24.40
CA ASN A 246 -21.98 -5.04 25.64
C ASN A 246 -21.02 -4.97 26.83
N VAL A 247 -21.18 -3.94 27.65
CA VAL A 247 -20.48 -3.82 28.92
C VAL A 247 -21.34 -4.51 29.98
N LYS A 248 -20.78 -5.52 30.65
CA LYS A 248 -21.41 -6.27 31.74
C LYS A 248 -20.92 -5.75 33.08
#